data_AF-A0A6C2YLR4-F1
#
_entry.id   AF-A0A6C2YLR4-F1
#
_cell.length_a   1.000
_cell.length_b   1.000
_cell.length_c   1.000
_cell.angle_alpha   90.00
_cell.angle_beta   90.00
_cell.angle_gamma   90.00
#
_symmetry.space_group_name_H-M   'P 1'
#
loop_
_entity.id
_entity.type
_entity.pdbx_description
1 polymer ?
#
loop_
_entity_poly.entity_id
_entity_poly.type
_entity_poly.pdbx_seq_one_letter_code
_entity_poly.pdbx_strand_id
1 'polypeptide(L)'
;MAYDPNESRSVPRDPFHRSYEKGGLILQNSQIPWNAEAVQIETLLNLPANARNRSDYRLEFPGFEPIVAESLTAQPNGNFHRLNFRIPFCPPRSLVGQMCWGEMTLAPVSLDILTEAECARGVSLALPTIYVQLGNRVVAAQTVVASQLRQLSVAAVLRSSFVQLAALGESSLAVELVNQVGEVAERVPVTLSASQRRTREALIHAIFRRKPSGTGDWQVRWVLGERILDSLRLQTVTRTTFERSLRVSDTRFVLCNGDDVRLEREVQNRTAQRIGPCFVVSSELAGVAGFATLRVQAQVHGTHQPPVMDSSELLITDGRTVFAPGTCDAADFAQILAFELVLGRRVVGTLPVSPFREARFNSEGGFTAPPNFRWNATAQSALDERLNRLLDN
;
A
#
# COMPACT_ATOMS: atom_id res chain seq x y z
N MET A 1 -28.58 -26.00 48.38
CA MET A 1 -28.05 -25.68 47.05
C MET A 1 -27.06 -26.77 46.69
N ALA A 2 -27.38 -27.58 45.68
CA ALA A 2 -26.58 -28.72 45.26
C ALA A 2 -25.38 -28.27 44.42
N TYR A 3 -24.23 -28.88 44.66
CA TYR A 3 -22.95 -28.65 43.98
C TYR A 3 -22.90 -29.53 42.73
N ASP A 4 -22.81 -28.92 41.55
CA ASP A 4 -22.62 -29.63 40.27
C ASP A 4 -21.12 -29.72 39.96
N PRO A 5 -20.50 -30.91 39.97
CA PRO A 5 -19.05 -31.08 39.85
C PRO A 5 -18.53 -31.06 38.39
N ASN A 6 -19.37 -30.73 37.40
CA ASN A 6 -19.01 -30.78 35.98
C ASN A 6 -18.90 -29.41 35.26
N GLU A 7 -18.91 -28.29 35.96
CA GLU A 7 -18.46 -27.02 35.37
C GLU A 7 -16.93 -27.05 35.19
N SER A 8 -16.53 -27.47 33.98
CA SER A 8 -15.26 -27.18 33.33
C SER A 8 -14.58 -25.95 33.95
N ARG A 9 -13.39 -26.15 34.54
CA ARG A 9 -12.53 -25.12 35.13
C ARG A 9 -12.33 -23.96 34.14
N SER A 10 -13.28 -23.04 34.12
CA SER A 10 -13.17 -21.78 33.41
C SER A 10 -12.04 -21.04 34.10
N VAL A 11 -11.01 -20.67 33.33
CA VAL A 11 -9.97 -19.74 33.79
C VAL A 11 -10.69 -18.61 34.54
N PRO A 12 -10.34 -18.35 35.82
CA PRO A 12 -11.04 -17.32 36.60
C PRO A 12 -10.99 -16.03 35.80
N ARG A 13 -12.16 -15.55 35.37
CA ARG A 13 -12.28 -14.27 34.69
C ARG A 13 -11.91 -13.23 35.73
N ASP A 14 -10.86 -12.47 35.42
CA ASP A 14 -10.47 -11.31 36.20
C ASP A 14 -11.69 -10.40 36.41
N PRO A 15 -12.15 -10.18 37.66
CA PRO A 15 -13.37 -9.41 37.93
C PRO A 15 -13.15 -7.89 37.81
N PHE A 16 -11.95 -7.46 37.44
CA PHE A 16 -11.58 -6.06 37.31
C PHE A 16 -11.49 -5.63 35.85
N HIS A 17 -12.31 -4.64 35.49
CA HIS A 17 -12.15 -3.89 34.25
C HIS A 17 -11.12 -2.78 34.47
N ARG A 18 -10.23 -2.60 33.50
CA ARG A 18 -9.15 -1.61 33.56
C ARG A 18 -9.26 -0.67 32.38
N SER A 19 -9.09 0.61 32.68
CA SER A 19 -8.96 1.68 31.70
C SER A 19 -7.91 2.66 32.16
N TYR A 20 -7.45 3.49 31.24
CA TYR A 20 -6.48 4.54 31.55
C TYR A 20 -6.83 5.85 30.86
N GLU A 21 -6.39 6.95 31.46
CA GLU A 21 -6.51 8.30 30.92
C GLU A 21 -5.25 8.66 30.13
N LYS A 22 -5.41 9.20 28.92
CA LYS A 22 -4.30 9.78 28.15
C LYS A 22 -4.79 10.87 27.20
N GLY A 23 -4.24 12.07 27.30
CA GLY A 23 -4.56 13.21 26.43
C GLY A 23 -6.04 13.56 26.43
N GLY A 24 -6.69 13.46 27.59
CA GLY A 24 -8.13 13.68 27.77
C GLY A 24 -9.04 12.55 27.25
N LEU A 25 -8.48 11.37 26.93
CA LEU A 25 -9.23 10.18 26.51
C LEU A 25 -9.23 9.13 27.63
N ILE A 26 -10.37 8.46 27.84
CA ILE A 26 -10.45 7.23 28.64
C ILE A 26 -10.43 6.03 27.70
N LEU A 27 -9.48 5.11 27.91
CA LEU A 27 -9.17 4.02 26.99
C LEU A 27 -9.27 2.69 27.74
N GLN A 28 -10.13 1.79 27.25
CA GLN A 28 -10.32 0.47 27.86
C GLN A 28 -9.22 -0.48 27.40
N ASN A 29 -8.39 -0.94 28.33
CA ASN A 29 -7.32 -1.89 28.03
C ASN A 29 -6.85 -2.59 29.30
N SER A 30 -6.55 -3.89 29.20
CA SER A 30 -5.94 -4.64 30.28
C SER A 30 -4.50 -4.21 30.54
N GLN A 31 -3.78 -3.80 29.49
CA GLN A 31 -2.41 -3.31 29.60
C GLN A 31 -2.38 -1.78 29.60
N ILE A 32 -1.64 -1.20 30.54
CA ILE A 32 -1.56 0.24 30.78
C ILE A 32 -0.18 0.75 30.31
N PRO A 33 -0.10 1.77 29.45
CA PRO A 33 1.19 2.31 29.04
C PRO A 33 1.86 3.12 30.16
N TRP A 34 3.20 3.14 30.21
CA TRP A 34 4.01 3.91 31.17
C TRP A 34 3.61 5.39 31.29
N ASN A 35 3.12 5.98 30.19
CA ASN A 35 2.77 7.40 30.12
C ASN A 35 1.28 7.66 30.32
N ALA A 36 0.50 6.72 30.87
CA ALA A 36 -0.87 6.98 31.29
C ALA A 36 -0.91 8.13 32.33
N GLU A 37 -1.89 9.01 32.19
CA GLU A 37 -2.10 10.15 33.10
C GLU A 37 -2.79 9.69 34.39
N ALA A 38 -3.70 8.72 34.27
CA ALA A 38 -4.37 8.07 35.39
C ALA A 38 -4.77 6.65 35.01
N VAL A 39 -5.00 5.81 36.01
CA VAL A 39 -5.51 4.44 35.84
C VAL A 39 -6.84 4.31 36.56
N GLN A 40 -7.82 3.74 35.88
CA GLN A 40 -9.14 3.47 36.42
C GLN A 40 -9.34 1.95 36.54
N ILE A 41 -9.84 1.53 37.70
CA ILE A 41 -10.16 0.14 37.99
C ILE A 41 -11.64 0.10 38.36
N GLU A 42 -12.42 -0.64 37.58
CA GLU A 42 -13.84 -0.84 37.82
C GLU A 42 -14.12 -2.30 38.18
N THR A 43 -15.01 -2.53 39.12
CA THR A 43 -15.52 -3.87 39.41
C THR A 43 -17.02 -3.84 39.71
N LEU A 44 -17.69 -4.96 39.44
CA LEU A 44 -19.11 -5.15 39.70
C LEU A 44 -19.29 -6.11 40.87
N LEU A 45 -19.93 -5.63 41.93
CA LEU A 45 -20.14 -6.40 43.15
C LEU A 45 -21.64 -6.53 43.44
N ASN A 46 -22.06 -7.70 43.90
CA ASN A 46 -23.37 -7.90 44.51
C ASN A 46 -23.26 -7.58 46.00
N LEU A 47 -23.76 -6.41 46.41
CA LEU A 47 -23.52 -5.86 47.74
C LEU A 47 -24.80 -5.88 48.60
N PRO A 48 -24.74 -6.48 49.82
CA PRO A 48 -25.82 -6.33 50.79
C PRO A 48 -25.93 -4.86 51.23
N ALA A 49 -27.09 -4.47 51.77
CA ALA A 49 -27.40 -3.07 52.09
C ALA A 49 -26.37 -2.40 53.02
N ASN A 50 -25.83 -3.15 53.98
CA ASN A 50 -24.81 -2.67 54.92
C ASN A 50 -23.42 -2.48 54.31
N ALA A 51 -23.15 -3.03 53.12
CA ALA A 51 -21.88 -2.91 52.41
C ALA A 51 -21.91 -1.83 51.32
N ARG A 52 -22.89 -0.91 51.35
CA ARG A 52 -23.09 0.12 50.30
C ARG A 52 -22.42 1.45 50.60
N ASN A 53 -21.43 1.48 51.48
CA ASN A 53 -20.63 2.67 51.75
C ASN A 53 -19.32 2.62 50.94
N ARG A 54 -19.08 3.61 50.08
CA ARG A 54 -17.90 3.63 49.21
C ARG A 54 -16.58 3.73 49.99
N SER A 55 -16.56 4.40 51.14
CA SER A 55 -15.32 4.65 51.91
C SER A 55 -14.72 3.38 52.50
N ASP A 56 -15.53 2.33 52.61
CA ASP A 56 -15.11 1.07 53.20
C ASP A 56 -14.31 0.23 52.20
N TYR A 57 -14.30 0.61 50.92
CA TYR A 57 -13.57 -0.09 49.87
C TYR A 57 -12.26 0.61 49.53
N ARG A 58 -11.18 -0.15 49.52
CA ARG A 58 -9.84 0.33 49.21
C ARG A 58 -9.05 -0.67 48.36
N LEU A 59 -8.17 -0.16 47.52
CA LEU A 59 -7.12 -0.94 46.86
C LEU A 59 -5.82 -0.77 47.63
N GLU A 60 -5.18 -1.88 47.93
CA GLU A 60 -3.88 -1.93 48.59
C GLU A 60 -2.84 -2.49 47.62
N PHE A 61 -1.88 -1.66 47.24
CA PHE A 61 -0.72 -2.06 46.44
C PHE A 61 0.57 -1.90 47.27
N PRO A 62 1.54 -2.80 47.15
CA PRO A 62 2.80 -2.70 47.88
C PRO A 62 3.54 -1.38 47.62
N GLY A 63 3.81 -0.63 48.70
CA GLY A 63 4.53 0.64 48.64
C GLY A 63 3.67 1.87 48.29
N PHE A 64 2.35 1.72 48.25
CA PHE A 64 1.41 2.82 48.03
C PHE A 64 0.49 2.99 49.23
N GLU A 65 -0.01 4.21 49.45
CA GLU A 65 -1.12 4.43 50.38
C GLU A 65 -2.40 3.75 49.85
N PRO A 66 -3.28 3.26 50.74
CA PRO A 66 -4.54 2.66 50.31
C PRO A 66 -5.39 3.61 49.48
N ILE A 67 -5.82 3.16 48.31
CA ILE A 67 -6.59 3.96 47.34
C ILE A 67 -8.07 3.71 47.57
N VAL A 68 -8.78 4.68 48.14
CA VAL A 68 -10.22 4.57 48.43
C VAL A 68 -11.05 4.68 47.14
N ALA A 69 -12.20 4.00 47.10
CA ALA A 69 -13.12 4.09 45.98
C ALA A 69 -13.63 5.52 45.73
N GLU A 70 -13.55 5.94 44.48
CA GLU A 70 -14.02 7.25 44.03
C GLU A 70 -15.55 7.28 43.96
N SER A 71 -16.15 6.22 43.42
CA SER A 71 -17.60 6.12 43.30
C SER A 71 -18.12 4.69 43.49
N LEU A 72 -19.37 4.61 43.96
CA LEU A 72 -20.15 3.39 44.08
C LEU A 72 -21.55 3.67 43.49
N THR A 73 -21.85 3.08 42.34
CA THR A 73 -23.08 3.38 41.59
C THR A 73 -23.91 2.11 41.39
N ALA A 74 -25.16 2.13 41.84
CA ALA A 74 -26.10 1.03 41.60
C ALA A 74 -26.37 0.85 40.09
N GLN A 75 -26.34 -0.39 39.61
CA GLN A 75 -26.73 -0.71 38.24
C GLN A 75 -28.27 -0.74 38.10
N PRO A 76 -28.83 -0.59 36.88
CA PRO A 76 -30.28 -0.49 36.67
C PRO A 76 -31.11 -1.66 37.22
N ASN A 77 -30.51 -2.84 37.36
CA ASN A 77 -31.15 -4.02 37.91
C ASN A 77 -31.17 -4.08 39.46
N GLY A 78 -30.59 -3.08 40.15
CA GLY A 78 -30.59 -2.92 41.61
C GLY A 78 -29.72 -3.90 42.40
N ASN A 79 -29.36 -5.04 41.80
CA ASN A 79 -28.63 -6.11 42.47
C ASN A 79 -27.11 -5.92 42.43
N PHE A 80 -26.58 -5.25 41.40
CA PHE A 80 -25.15 -5.03 41.25
C PHE A 80 -24.79 -3.57 41.45
N HIS A 81 -23.63 -3.34 42.06
CA HIS A 81 -23.07 -2.01 42.26
C HIS A 81 -21.72 -1.97 41.54
N ARG A 82 -21.49 -0.87 40.80
CA ARG A 82 -20.22 -0.59 40.16
C ARG A 82 -19.37 0.25 41.08
N LEU A 83 -18.22 -0.29 41.44
CA LEU A 83 -17.22 0.35 42.26
C LEU A 83 -16.09 0.82 41.36
N ASN A 84 -15.73 2.10 41.42
CA ASN A 84 -14.66 2.67 40.61
C ASN A 84 -13.55 3.23 41.51
N PHE A 85 -12.32 2.91 41.17
CA PHE A 85 -11.11 3.47 41.76
C PHE A 85 -10.34 4.23 40.69
N ARG A 86 -9.72 5.35 41.09
CA ARG A 86 -8.86 6.15 40.21
C ARG A 86 -7.51 6.37 40.87
N ILE A 87 -6.48 5.92 40.19
CA ILE A 87 -5.08 6.15 40.54
C ILE A 87 -4.62 7.37 39.75
N PRO A 88 -4.29 8.51 40.38
CA PRO A 88 -4.07 9.79 39.68
C PRO A 88 -2.72 9.88 38.96
N PHE A 89 -1.99 8.77 38.82
CA PHE A 89 -0.72 8.64 38.12
C PHE A 89 -0.55 7.19 37.63
N CYS A 90 0.31 6.97 36.63
CA CYS A 90 0.71 5.62 36.23
C CYS A 90 1.80 5.07 37.16
N PRO A 91 1.62 3.88 37.77
CA PRO A 91 2.69 3.25 38.53
C PRO A 91 3.93 2.97 37.67
N PRO A 92 5.16 3.02 38.23
CA PRO A 92 6.39 2.87 37.45
C PRO A 92 6.68 1.44 36.97
N ARG A 93 5.93 0.44 37.48
CA ARG A 93 6.08 -0.98 37.17
C ARG A 93 4.75 -1.70 37.39
N SER A 94 4.61 -2.89 36.82
CA SER A 94 3.46 -3.75 37.12
C SER A 94 3.36 -4.06 38.60
N LEU A 95 2.13 -4.10 39.11
CA LEU A 95 1.84 -4.29 40.53
C LEU A 95 0.81 -5.40 40.71
N VAL A 96 0.93 -6.11 41.83
CA VAL A 96 -0.11 -7.02 42.32
C VAL A 96 -0.50 -6.54 43.71
N GLY A 97 -1.78 -6.28 43.90
CA GLY A 97 -2.38 -5.78 45.12
C GLY A 97 -3.66 -6.52 45.46
N GLN A 98 -4.45 -5.94 46.34
CA GLN A 98 -5.69 -6.52 46.83
C GLN A 98 -6.79 -5.45 46.90
N MET A 99 -8.02 -5.85 46.60
CA MET A 99 -9.20 -5.07 46.93
C MET A 99 -9.71 -5.52 48.30
N CYS A 100 -9.92 -4.57 49.19
CA CYS A 100 -10.38 -4.81 50.56
C CYS A 100 -11.73 -4.11 50.82
N TRP A 101 -12.55 -4.70 51.69
CA TRP A 101 -13.70 -4.07 52.33
C TRP A 101 -13.50 -4.09 53.84
N GLY A 102 -13.29 -2.90 54.43
CA GLY A 102 -12.73 -2.81 55.78
C GLY A 102 -11.38 -3.53 55.85
N GLU A 103 -11.25 -4.47 56.77
CA GLU A 103 -10.05 -5.31 56.94
C GLU A 103 -10.10 -6.62 56.14
N MET A 104 -11.18 -6.88 55.40
CA MET A 104 -11.36 -8.13 54.68
C MET A 104 -10.89 -8.01 53.23
N THR A 105 -9.92 -8.84 52.84
CA THR A 105 -9.52 -9.00 51.44
C THR A 105 -10.64 -9.67 50.63
N LEU A 106 -11.09 -8.99 49.57
CA LEU A 106 -12.12 -9.49 48.66
C LEU A 106 -11.53 -10.25 47.47
N ALA A 107 -10.54 -9.66 46.79
CA ALA A 107 -9.93 -10.25 45.60
C ALA A 107 -8.55 -9.66 45.30
N PRO A 108 -7.63 -10.43 44.67
CA PRO A 108 -6.37 -9.89 44.16
C PRO A 108 -6.61 -9.00 42.94
N VAL A 109 -5.82 -7.93 42.80
CA VAL A 109 -5.85 -6.99 41.67
C VAL A 109 -4.47 -6.88 41.06
N SER A 110 -4.32 -7.12 39.76
CA SER A 110 -3.08 -6.86 39.02
C SER A 110 -3.18 -5.60 38.18
N LEU A 111 -2.08 -4.87 38.02
CA LEU A 111 -1.93 -3.81 37.03
C LEU A 111 -0.73 -4.13 36.15
N ASP A 112 -0.98 -4.36 34.87
CA ASP A 112 0.05 -4.69 33.88
C ASP A 112 0.53 -3.39 33.23
N ILE A 113 1.61 -2.82 33.76
CA ILE A 113 2.20 -1.60 33.24
C ILE A 113 3.27 -1.95 32.20
N LEU A 114 3.12 -1.43 31.00
CA LEU A 114 4.09 -1.57 29.92
C LEU A 114 5.10 -0.43 29.96
N THR A 115 6.37 -0.77 29.78
CA THR A 115 7.46 0.19 29.57
C THR A 115 7.39 0.83 28.19
N GLU A 116 8.14 1.93 28.01
CA GLU A 116 8.30 2.60 26.71
C GLU A 116 8.77 1.64 25.62
N ALA A 117 9.82 0.88 25.93
CA ALA A 117 10.38 -0.11 25.03
C ALA A 117 9.37 -1.22 24.67
N GLU A 118 8.48 -1.61 25.58
CA GLU A 118 7.46 -2.62 25.32
C GLU A 118 6.36 -2.14 24.38
N CYS A 119 5.75 -0.97 24.61
CA CYS A 119 4.75 -0.51 23.64
C CYS A 119 5.41 -0.19 22.30
N ALA A 120 6.62 0.41 22.29
CA ALA A 120 7.35 0.63 21.04
C ALA A 120 7.56 -0.68 20.28
N ARG A 121 8.00 -1.77 20.96
CA ARG A 121 8.11 -3.12 20.35
C ARG A 121 6.81 -3.65 19.77
N GLY A 122 5.67 -3.34 20.40
CA GLY A 122 4.34 -3.69 19.92
C GLY A 122 3.85 -2.90 18.71
N VAL A 123 4.55 -1.83 18.31
CA VAL A 123 4.22 -1.02 17.14
C VAL A 123 4.86 -1.59 15.88
N SER A 124 4.06 -1.68 14.82
CA SER A 124 4.47 -2.12 13.48
C SER A 124 3.74 -1.33 12.39
N LEU A 125 4.24 -1.44 11.17
CA LEU A 125 3.58 -0.90 9.97
C LEU A 125 3.12 -2.04 9.08
N ALA A 126 1.95 -1.84 8.46
CA ALA A 126 1.44 -2.68 7.39
C ALA A 126 1.29 -1.85 6.12
N LEU A 127 1.63 -2.48 4.98
CA LEU A 127 1.49 -1.91 3.63
C LEU A 127 2.14 -0.52 3.44
N PRO A 128 3.38 -0.30 3.91
CA PRO A 128 4.07 0.97 3.67
C PRO A 128 4.25 1.18 2.16
N THR A 129 3.72 2.30 1.65
CA THR A 129 3.64 2.58 0.21
C THR A 129 4.10 4.00 -0.09
N ILE A 130 4.92 4.16 -1.13
CA ILE A 130 5.30 5.46 -1.68
C ILE A 130 4.34 5.84 -2.81
N TYR A 131 3.80 7.05 -2.73
CA TYR A 131 2.99 7.66 -3.77
C TYR A 131 3.73 8.84 -4.39
N VAL A 132 3.73 8.89 -5.72
CA VAL A 132 4.30 9.99 -6.50
C VAL A 132 3.19 10.70 -7.26
N GLN A 133 3.22 12.03 -7.22
CA GLN A 133 2.38 12.85 -8.07
C GLN A 133 3.10 13.17 -9.37
N LEU A 134 2.52 12.73 -10.47
CA LEU A 134 2.97 12.99 -11.84
C LEU A 134 1.85 13.74 -12.55
N GLY A 135 2.07 15.00 -12.91
CA GLY A 135 1.00 15.86 -13.44
C GLY A 135 -0.20 15.93 -12.49
N ASN A 136 -1.36 15.50 -12.96
CA ASN A 136 -2.62 15.42 -12.19
C ASN A 136 -2.95 14.01 -11.65
N ARG A 137 -2.02 13.06 -11.77
CA ARG A 137 -2.19 11.68 -11.31
C ARG A 137 -1.33 11.42 -10.08
N VAL A 138 -1.85 10.60 -9.16
CA VAL A 138 -1.11 10.06 -8.02
C VAL A 138 -1.07 8.56 -8.19
N VAL A 139 0.13 7.97 -8.16
CA VAL A 139 0.32 6.52 -8.32
C VAL A 139 1.37 6.01 -7.34
N ALA A 140 1.25 4.74 -6.96
CA ALA A 140 2.28 4.08 -6.18
C ALA A 140 3.49 3.80 -7.08
N ALA A 141 4.70 4.11 -6.59
CA ALA A 141 5.92 3.88 -7.36
C ALA A 141 7.14 3.75 -6.45
N GLN A 142 8.09 2.91 -6.88
CA GLN A 142 9.43 2.81 -6.32
C GLN A 142 10.48 3.43 -7.24
N THR A 143 10.19 3.57 -8.54
CA THR A 143 11.07 4.24 -9.50
C THR A 143 10.30 5.37 -10.19
N VAL A 144 10.86 6.57 -10.27
CA VAL A 144 10.16 7.73 -10.84
C VAL A 144 11.06 8.60 -11.71
N VAL A 145 10.51 9.18 -12.77
CA VAL A 145 11.23 10.14 -13.61
C VAL A 145 11.39 11.45 -12.85
N ALA A 146 12.63 11.80 -12.50
CA ALA A 146 12.94 12.92 -11.59
C ALA A 146 12.33 14.26 -12.05
N SER A 147 12.34 14.52 -13.36
CA SER A 147 11.80 15.76 -13.95
C SER A 147 10.27 15.84 -13.94
N GLN A 148 9.58 14.71 -13.79
CA GLN A 148 8.11 14.63 -13.80
C GLN A 148 7.51 14.61 -12.40
N LEU A 149 8.31 14.30 -11.37
CA LEU A 149 7.89 14.28 -9.97
C LEU A 149 7.47 15.68 -9.50
N ARG A 150 6.19 15.83 -9.17
CA ARG A 150 5.59 17.06 -8.62
C ARG A 150 5.54 17.04 -7.09
N GLN A 151 5.14 15.91 -6.52
CA GLN A 151 5.01 15.71 -5.07
C GLN A 151 5.33 14.27 -4.72
N LEU A 152 5.90 14.07 -3.54
CA LEU A 152 6.14 12.76 -2.93
C LEU A 152 5.30 12.66 -1.65
N SER A 153 4.52 11.61 -1.53
CA SER A 153 3.81 11.30 -0.29
C SER A 153 3.90 9.81 0.01
N VAL A 154 3.62 9.45 1.25
CA VAL A 154 3.72 8.07 1.71
C VAL A 154 2.54 7.76 2.61
N ALA A 155 2.08 6.51 2.57
CA ALA A 155 1.06 6.04 3.49
C ALA A 155 1.43 4.67 4.04
N ALA A 156 0.93 4.38 5.24
CA ALA A 156 1.04 3.07 5.86
C ALA A 156 -0.11 2.89 6.84
N VAL A 157 -0.33 1.65 7.27
CA VAL A 157 -1.24 1.36 8.37
C VAL A 157 -0.43 1.09 9.64
N LEU A 158 -0.53 1.99 10.61
CA LEU A 158 0.12 1.88 11.90
C LEU A 158 -0.67 0.94 12.79
N ARG A 159 -0.01 -0.06 13.38
CA ARG A 159 -0.63 -1.05 14.27
C ARG A 159 0.10 -1.10 15.60
N SER A 160 -0.66 -1.21 16.68
CA SER A 160 -0.14 -1.47 18.02
C SER A 160 -0.78 -2.74 18.59
N SER A 161 0.06 -3.66 19.02
CA SER A 161 -0.37 -4.98 19.52
C SER A 161 -0.92 -4.92 20.95
N PHE A 162 -0.42 -3.97 21.75
CA PHE A 162 -0.65 -3.95 23.19
C PHE A 162 -1.63 -2.84 23.61
N VAL A 163 -1.38 -1.61 23.17
CA VAL A 163 -2.09 -0.41 23.63
C VAL A 163 -2.73 0.38 22.49
N GLN A 164 -3.72 1.20 22.83
CA GLN A 164 -4.27 2.17 21.89
C GLN A 164 -3.18 3.18 21.48
N LEU A 165 -3.29 3.72 20.27
CA LEU A 165 -2.30 4.61 19.67
C LEU A 165 -2.14 5.94 20.43
N ALA A 166 -3.06 6.28 21.35
CA ALA A 166 -2.90 7.40 22.27
C ALA A 166 -1.60 7.32 23.10
N ALA A 167 -1.14 6.11 23.42
CA ALA A 167 0.12 5.91 24.13
C ALA A 167 1.33 6.43 23.33
N LEU A 168 1.22 6.46 22.01
CA LEU A 168 2.24 6.99 21.09
C LEU A 168 2.20 8.51 20.95
N GLY A 169 1.25 9.20 21.59
CA GLY A 169 0.99 10.63 21.35
C GLY A 169 2.14 11.58 21.67
N GLU A 170 3.07 11.16 22.54
CA GLU A 170 4.32 11.87 22.84
C GLU A 170 5.52 11.33 22.03
N SER A 171 5.39 10.14 21.46
CA SER A 171 6.42 9.56 20.62
C SER A 171 6.49 10.32 19.29
N SER A 172 7.71 10.66 18.87
CA SER A 172 7.97 11.45 17.65
C SER A 172 7.83 10.62 16.37
N LEU A 173 6.65 10.04 16.15
CA LEU A 173 6.31 9.35 14.90
C LEU A 173 6.52 10.32 13.73
N ALA A 174 7.41 9.95 12.82
CA ALA A 174 7.76 10.76 11.68
C ALA A 174 8.12 9.90 10.48
N VAL A 175 8.22 10.55 9.33
CA VAL A 175 8.79 9.97 8.12
C VAL A 175 9.98 10.80 7.69
N GLU A 176 11.08 10.13 7.39
CA GLU A 176 12.31 10.75 6.91
C GLU A 176 12.52 10.41 5.44
N LEU A 177 12.88 11.42 4.65
CA LEU A 177 13.42 11.26 3.31
C LEU A 177 14.94 11.36 3.41
N VAL A 178 15.63 10.29 3.03
CA VAL A 178 17.07 10.12 3.20
C VAL A 178 17.72 9.95 1.83
N ASN A 179 18.83 10.65 1.60
CA ASN A 179 19.60 10.57 0.34
C ASN A 179 20.53 9.33 0.32
N GLN A 180 21.26 9.13 -0.79
CA GLN A 180 22.19 8.01 -0.96
C GLN A 180 23.32 7.96 0.09
N VAL A 181 23.72 9.12 0.61
CA VAL A 181 24.80 9.25 1.60
C VAL A 181 24.29 8.99 3.02
N GLY A 182 22.97 8.83 3.20
CA GLY A 182 22.35 8.59 4.50
C GLY A 182 21.93 9.88 5.22
N GLU A 183 22.05 11.04 4.59
CA GLU A 183 21.63 12.32 5.17
C GLU A 183 20.12 12.51 5.07
N VAL A 184 19.51 13.01 6.14
CA VAL A 184 18.07 13.31 6.19
C VAL A 184 17.79 14.62 5.46
N ALA A 185 17.21 14.53 4.28
CA ALA A 185 16.84 15.69 3.46
C ALA A 185 15.60 16.42 4.01
N GLU A 186 14.64 15.67 4.58
CA GLU A 186 13.44 16.20 5.23
C GLU A 186 12.90 15.18 6.24
N ARG A 187 12.40 15.66 7.39
CA ARG A 187 11.66 14.87 8.38
C ARG A 187 10.27 15.47 8.55
N VAL A 188 9.23 14.66 8.33
CA VAL A 188 7.82 15.06 8.39
C VAL A 188 7.17 14.39 9.60
N PRO A 189 6.72 15.16 10.62
CA PRO A 189 6.00 14.58 11.75
C PRO A 189 4.63 14.06 11.32
N VAL A 190 4.22 12.93 11.88
CA VAL A 190 2.90 12.34 11.63
C VAL A 190 2.05 12.52 12.87
N THR A 191 0.94 13.25 12.71
CA THR A 191 0.01 13.52 13.80
C THR A 191 -1.19 12.60 13.70
N LEU A 192 -1.66 12.10 14.85
CA LEU A 192 -2.85 11.25 14.93
C LEU A 192 -4.04 12.08 15.44
N SER A 193 -5.18 11.93 14.79
CA SER A 193 -6.43 12.53 15.25
C SER A 193 -6.88 11.92 16.59
N ALA A 194 -7.81 12.57 17.28
CA ALA A 194 -8.40 12.00 18.51
C ALA A 194 -9.09 10.65 18.25
N SER A 195 -9.74 10.44 17.10
CA SER A 195 -10.36 9.17 16.75
C SER A 195 -9.32 8.08 16.51
N GLN A 196 -8.24 8.37 15.79
CA GLN A 196 -7.14 7.43 15.56
C GLN A 196 -6.45 7.03 16.86
N ARG A 197 -6.21 7.99 17.77
CA ARG A 197 -5.60 7.73 19.09
C ARG A 197 -6.40 6.74 19.95
N ARG A 198 -7.73 6.66 19.80
CA ARG A 198 -8.59 5.70 20.52
C ARG A 198 -8.48 4.27 20.00
N THR A 199 -7.93 4.08 18.80
CA THR A 199 -7.84 2.77 18.14
C THR A 199 -6.45 2.16 18.34
N ARG A 200 -6.30 0.88 17.99
CA ARG A 200 -5.00 0.19 17.90
C ARG A 200 -4.42 0.20 16.49
N GLU A 201 -5.18 0.72 15.52
CA GLU A 201 -4.81 0.72 14.10
C GLU A 201 -5.28 2.00 13.42
N ALA A 202 -4.39 2.66 12.69
CA ALA A 202 -4.73 3.89 11.98
C ALA A 202 -4.00 3.98 10.63
N LEU A 203 -4.71 4.43 9.60
CA LEU A 203 -4.09 4.87 8.36
C LEU A 203 -3.34 6.18 8.62
N ILE A 204 -2.04 6.18 8.35
CA ILE A 204 -1.17 7.35 8.46
C ILE A 204 -0.66 7.76 7.09
N HIS A 205 -0.49 9.07 6.89
CA HIS A 205 -0.05 9.66 5.64
C HIS A 205 0.88 10.85 5.92
N ALA A 206 1.94 10.97 5.13
CA ALA A 206 2.87 12.09 5.19
C ALA A 206 3.17 12.60 3.78
N ILE A 207 3.30 13.92 3.65
CA ILE A 207 3.61 14.60 2.39
C ILE A 207 4.94 15.32 2.59
N PHE A 208 5.91 15.04 1.71
CA PHE A 208 7.19 15.74 1.69
C PHE A 208 7.06 17.05 0.92
N ARG A 209 7.60 18.14 1.48
CA ARG A 209 7.65 19.44 0.79
C ARG A 209 8.84 19.50 -0.15
N ARG A 210 9.93 18.84 0.22
CA ARG A 210 11.10 18.64 -0.63
C ARG A 210 10.88 17.36 -1.43
N LYS A 211 11.34 17.39 -2.67
CA LYS A 211 11.40 16.21 -3.52
C LYS A 211 12.86 15.80 -3.71
N PRO A 212 13.12 14.52 -3.96
CA PRO A 212 14.41 14.05 -4.45
C PRO A 212 15.04 15.00 -5.49
N SER A 213 16.22 15.52 -5.19
CA SER A 213 16.97 16.37 -6.11
C SER A 213 17.82 15.50 -7.04
N GLY A 214 17.54 15.56 -8.34
CA GLY A 214 18.30 14.81 -9.35
C GLY A 214 17.96 13.32 -9.41
N THR A 215 18.88 12.54 -9.97
CA THR A 215 18.78 11.09 -10.14
C THR A 215 19.57 10.34 -9.08
N GLY A 216 19.06 9.22 -8.61
CA GLY A 216 19.74 8.38 -7.63
C GLY A 216 18.77 7.58 -6.78
N ASP A 217 19.31 6.96 -5.74
CA ASP A 217 18.56 6.21 -4.74
C ASP A 217 18.23 7.09 -3.54
N TRP A 218 17.06 6.86 -3.00
CA TRP A 218 16.50 7.54 -1.85
C TRP A 218 15.87 6.49 -0.96
N GLN A 219 15.79 6.79 0.32
CA GLN A 219 15.08 5.96 1.29
C GLN A 219 14.01 6.80 1.96
N VAL A 220 12.82 6.22 2.10
CA VAL A 220 11.76 6.73 2.96
C VAL A 220 11.75 5.85 4.20
N ARG A 221 12.05 6.43 5.36
CA ARG A 221 12.08 5.72 6.63
C ARG A 221 10.92 6.17 7.51
N TRP A 222 10.16 5.22 8.02
CA TRP A 222 9.20 5.48 9.09
C TRP A 222 9.92 5.30 10.42
N VAL A 223 9.84 6.32 11.28
CA VAL A 223 10.57 6.34 12.54
C VAL A 223 9.64 6.63 13.70
N LEU A 224 9.86 5.95 14.83
CA LEU A 224 9.18 6.18 16.10
C LEU A 224 10.26 6.44 17.15
N GLY A 225 10.44 7.70 17.53
CA GLY A 225 11.62 8.10 18.30
C GLY A 225 12.89 7.89 17.47
N GLU A 226 13.80 7.07 18.00
CA GLU A 226 15.05 6.66 17.36
C GLU A 226 14.92 5.35 16.57
N ARG A 227 13.81 4.62 16.74
CA ARG A 227 13.61 3.33 16.09
C ARG A 227 13.05 3.50 14.69
N ILE A 228 13.72 2.90 13.72
CA ILE A 228 13.17 2.71 12.37
C ILE A 228 12.14 1.58 12.42
N LEU A 229 10.89 1.89 12.07
CA LEU A 229 9.80 0.93 11.95
C LEU A 229 9.87 0.19 10.60
N ASP A 230 10.12 0.94 9.52
CA ASP A 230 10.22 0.42 8.15
C ASP A 230 11.05 1.38 7.28
N SER A 231 11.58 0.87 6.16
CA SER A 231 12.38 1.61 5.20
C SER A 231 12.04 1.17 3.77
N LEU A 232 11.55 2.10 2.96
CA LEU A 232 11.22 1.89 1.55
C LEU A 232 12.29 2.52 0.66
N ARG A 233 12.66 1.82 -0.42
CA ARG A 233 13.54 2.37 -1.46
C ARG A 233 12.73 3.16 -2.48
N LEU A 234 13.26 4.32 -2.87
CA LEU A 234 12.80 5.14 -3.98
C LEU A 234 13.98 5.39 -4.92
N GLN A 235 13.81 5.20 -6.21
CA GLN A 235 14.81 5.50 -7.21
C GLN A 235 14.29 6.60 -8.14
N THR A 236 15.11 7.63 -8.36
CA THR A 236 14.82 8.66 -9.35
C THR A 236 15.70 8.48 -10.58
N VAL A 237 15.10 8.42 -11.76
CA VAL A 237 15.78 8.19 -13.03
C VAL A 237 15.65 9.37 -13.99
N THR A 238 16.56 9.46 -14.96
CA THR A 238 16.41 10.45 -16.04
C THR A 238 15.27 10.06 -16.98
N ARG A 239 14.74 11.04 -17.71
CA ARG A 239 13.78 10.80 -18.79
C ARG A 239 14.35 9.84 -19.84
N THR A 240 15.61 10.03 -20.24
CA THR A 240 16.28 9.16 -21.22
C THR A 240 16.38 7.71 -20.76
N THR A 241 16.72 7.47 -19.48
CA THR A 241 16.78 6.11 -18.90
C THR A 241 15.40 5.46 -18.91
N PHE A 242 14.38 6.20 -18.48
CA PHE A 242 13.00 5.72 -18.48
C PHE A 242 12.52 5.41 -19.90
N GLU A 243 12.67 6.33 -20.85
CA GLU A 243 12.29 6.11 -22.25
C GLU A 243 13.03 4.91 -22.84
N ARG A 244 14.33 4.76 -22.55
CA ARG A 244 15.13 3.62 -23.02
C ARG A 244 14.61 2.28 -22.52
N SER A 245 14.08 2.23 -21.30
CA SER A 245 13.50 1.04 -20.68
C SER A 245 12.16 0.59 -21.25
N LEU A 246 11.48 1.45 -22.03
CA LEU A 246 10.19 1.13 -22.60
C LEU A 246 10.34 0.14 -23.76
N ARG A 247 9.52 -0.91 -23.73
CA ARG A 247 9.44 -1.95 -24.75
C ARG A 247 8.00 -2.35 -25.03
N VAL A 248 7.75 -2.84 -26.23
CA VAL A 248 6.48 -3.49 -26.58
C VAL A 248 6.53 -4.94 -26.10
N SER A 249 5.64 -5.28 -25.17
CA SER A 249 5.50 -6.64 -24.64
C SER A 249 4.51 -7.49 -25.43
N ASP A 250 3.55 -6.85 -26.10
CA ASP A 250 2.58 -7.53 -26.94
C ASP A 250 2.00 -6.58 -28.00
N THR A 251 1.49 -7.14 -29.09
CA THR A 251 0.82 -6.40 -30.16
C THR A 251 -0.44 -7.13 -30.61
N ARG A 252 -1.49 -6.36 -30.91
CA ARG A 252 -2.80 -6.84 -31.37
C ARG A 252 -3.38 -5.85 -32.38
N PHE A 253 -4.35 -6.29 -33.15
CA PHE A 253 -5.26 -5.45 -33.91
C PHE A 253 -6.57 -5.30 -33.14
N VAL A 254 -7.08 -4.08 -33.10
CA VAL A 254 -8.44 -3.76 -32.71
C VAL A 254 -9.31 -3.86 -33.95
N LEU A 255 -10.31 -4.73 -33.94
CA LEU A 255 -11.30 -4.89 -35.00
C LEU A 255 -12.65 -4.37 -34.50
N CYS A 256 -13.25 -3.44 -35.22
CA CYS A 256 -14.57 -2.89 -34.88
C CYS A 256 -15.58 -3.19 -36.01
N ASN A 257 -16.76 -3.67 -35.61
CA ASN A 257 -17.92 -3.89 -36.48
C ASN A 257 -19.17 -3.30 -35.80
N GLY A 258 -19.52 -2.06 -36.13
CA GLY A 258 -20.49 -1.30 -35.35
C GLY A 258 -20.03 -1.19 -33.89
N ASP A 259 -20.81 -1.76 -32.97
CA ASP A 259 -20.53 -1.75 -31.52
C ASP A 259 -19.69 -2.95 -31.04
N ASP A 260 -19.43 -3.95 -31.89
CA ASP A 260 -18.59 -5.11 -31.54
C ASP A 260 -17.09 -4.76 -31.69
N VAL A 261 -16.33 -4.97 -30.61
CA VAL A 261 -14.88 -4.69 -30.55
C VAL A 261 -14.13 -5.96 -30.16
N ARG A 262 -13.18 -6.37 -31.00
CA ARG A 262 -12.36 -7.57 -30.80
C ARG A 262 -10.87 -7.24 -30.87
N LEU A 263 -10.07 -8.04 -30.16
CA LEU A 263 -8.61 -7.97 -30.21
C LEU A 263 -8.05 -9.24 -30.83
N GLU A 264 -7.38 -9.11 -31.97
CA GLU A 264 -6.80 -10.25 -32.70
C GLU A 264 -5.29 -10.09 -32.86
N ARG A 265 -4.55 -11.20 -33.01
CA ARG A 265 -3.10 -11.15 -33.27
C ARG A 265 -2.78 -10.83 -34.71
N GLU A 266 -3.64 -11.26 -35.61
CA GLU A 266 -3.50 -11.16 -37.05
C GLU A 266 -4.85 -10.78 -37.63
N VAL A 267 -4.85 -10.04 -38.74
CA VAL A 267 -6.08 -9.72 -39.47
C VAL A 267 -6.27 -10.75 -40.59
N GLN A 268 -6.89 -11.87 -40.26
CA GLN A 268 -7.14 -12.93 -41.26
C GLN A 268 -8.36 -12.61 -42.13
N ASN A 269 -9.43 -12.12 -41.51
CA ASN A 269 -10.66 -11.74 -42.19
C ASN A 269 -10.86 -10.22 -42.15
N ARG A 270 -10.73 -9.57 -43.31
CA ARG A 270 -10.98 -8.12 -43.47
C ARG A 270 -12.48 -7.78 -43.46
N THR A 271 -13.30 -8.57 -42.79
CA THR A 271 -14.74 -8.30 -42.60
C THR A 271 -14.99 -7.22 -41.56
N ALA A 272 -13.97 -6.86 -40.78
CA ALA A 272 -14.00 -5.72 -39.87
C ALA A 272 -14.19 -4.41 -40.64
N GLN A 273 -15.15 -3.58 -40.23
CA GLN A 273 -15.37 -2.25 -40.82
C GLN A 273 -14.20 -1.31 -40.52
N ARG A 274 -13.71 -1.34 -39.27
CA ARG A 274 -12.58 -0.53 -38.84
C ARG A 274 -11.52 -1.37 -38.15
N ILE A 275 -10.26 -1.07 -38.43
CA ILE A 275 -9.10 -1.82 -37.95
C ILE A 275 -8.05 -0.84 -37.43
N GLY A 276 -7.47 -1.13 -36.27
CA GLY A 276 -6.42 -0.29 -35.68
C GLY A 276 -5.38 -1.09 -34.92
N PRO A 277 -4.21 -0.51 -34.65
CA PRO A 277 -3.19 -1.16 -33.84
C PRO A 277 -3.51 -1.06 -32.35
N CYS A 278 -3.06 -2.04 -31.59
CA CYS A 278 -3.03 -2.05 -30.14
C CYS A 278 -1.66 -2.53 -29.67
N PHE A 279 -0.93 -1.65 -28.98
CA PHE A 279 0.38 -1.96 -28.41
C PHE A 279 0.25 -2.12 -26.90
N VAL A 280 0.86 -3.17 -26.35
CA VAL A 280 0.99 -3.35 -24.91
C VAL A 280 2.40 -3.00 -24.49
N VAL A 281 2.56 -1.82 -23.91
CA VAL A 281 3.84 -1.24 -23.52
C VAL A 281 4.16 -1.62 -22.07
N SER A 282 5.43 -1.92 -21.81
CA SER A 282 5.96 -2.21 -20.48
C SER A 282 7.32 -1.53 -20.30
N SER A 283 7.74 -1.37 -19.06
CA SER A 283 9.08 -0.91 -18.71
C SER A 283 9.90 -2.06 -18.09
N GLU A 284 11.21 -2.01 -18.28
CA GLU A 284 12.16 -2.89 -17.59
C GLU A 284 12.53 -2.41 -16.17
N LEU A 285 12.10 -1.20 -15.80
CA LEU A 285 12.34 -0.64 -14.47
C LEU A 285 11.27 -1.12 -13.49
N ALA A 286 11.69 -1.78 -12.40
CA ALA A 286 10.79 -2.24 -11.36
C ALA A 286 10.11 -1.07 -10.63
N GLY A 287 8.80 -1.21 -10.36
CA GLY A 287 8.01 -0.21 -9.64
C GLY A 287 7.98 1.17 -10.29
N VAL A 288 8.18 1.26 -11.61
CA VAL A 288 8.30 2.56 -12.30
C VAL A 288 6.96 3.29 -12.41
N ALA A 289 7.01 4.62 -12.39
CA ALA A 289 5.96 5.48 -12.87
C ALA A 289 6.53 6.68 -13.63
N GLY A 290 6.00 6.93 -14.83
CA GLY A 290 6.41 8.06 -15.67
C GLY A 290 5.48 8.27 -16.86
N PHE A 291 5.40 9.51 -17.33
CA PHE A 291 4.72 9.84 -18.56
C PHE A 291 5.64 9.70 -19.77
N ALA A 292 5.12 9.09 -20.84
CA ALA A 292 5.77 9.02 -22.13
C ALA A 292 4.80 9.47 -23.23
N THR A 293 5.29 10.29 -24.16
CA THR A 293 4.54 10.64 -25.37
C THR A 293 4.77 9.57 -26.42
N LEU A 294 3.75 8.76 -26.69
CA LEU A 294 3.79 7.71 -27.69
C LEU A 294 3.03 8.14 -28.93
N ARG A 295 3.61 7.86 -30.09
CA ARG A 295 3.02 8.15 -31.40
C ARG A 295 2.91 6.87 -32.19
N VAL A 296 1.81 6.67 -32.90
CA VAL A 296 1.68 5.57 -33.86
C VAL A 296 1.72 6.10 -35.28
N GLN A 297 2.57 5.48 -36.09
CA GLN A 297 2.72 5.79 -37.51
C GLN A 297 2.33 4.58 -38.34
N ALA A 298 1.57 4.79 -39.41
CA ALA A 298 1.25 3.75 -40.37
C ALA A 298 2.26 3.79 -41.52
N GLN A 299 2.90 2.67 -41.80
CA GLN A 299 3.83 2.50 -42.91
C GLN A 299 3.01 2.13 -44.15
N VAL A 300 2.94 3.02 -45.14
CA VAL A 300 2.21 2.83 -46.40
C VAL A 300 3.21 2.68 -47.55
N HIS A 301 2.88 1.89 -48.57
CA HIS A 301 3.76 1.71 -49.71
C HIS A 301 3.91 3.01 -50.52
N GLY A 302 5.13 3.39 -50.90
CA GLY A 302 5.39 4.53 -51.78
C GLY A 302 5.33 5.91 -51.10
N THR A 303 5.00 6.01 -49.81
CA THR A 303 4.99 7.29 -49.08
C THR A 303 6.34 7.59 -48.43
N HIS A 304 6.88 8.78 -48.69
CA HIS A 304 8.10 9.27 -48.03
C HIS A 304 7.89 9.67 -46.56
N GLN A 305 6.68 10.08 -46.19
CA GLN A 305 6.34 10.47 -44.82
C GLN A 305 5.20 9.58 -44.29
N PRO A 306 5.46 8.71 -43.29
CA PRO A 306 4.45 7.84 -42.73
C PRO A 306 3.34 8.65 -42.04
N PRO A 307 2.05 8.46 -42.41
CA PRO A 307 0.95 9.14 -41.74
C PRO A 307 0.93 8.83 -40.24
N VAL A 308 0.73 9.87 -39.42
CA VAL A 308 0.58 9.76 -37.97
C VAL A 308 -0.89 9.50 -37.68
N MET A 309 -1.18 8.41 -36.97
CA MET A 309 -2.56 8.11 -36.54
C MET A 309 -2.94 8.92 -35.31
N ASP A 310 -2.10 8.85 -34.28
CA ASP A 310 -2.30 9.57 -33.02
C ASP A 310 -0.97 9.80 -32.30
N SER A 311 -0.97 10.79 -31.41
CA SER A 311 0.12 11.11 -30.50
C SER A 311 -0.46 11.46 -29.13
N SER A 312 -0.26 10.56 -28.17
CA SER A 312 -0.85 10.65 -26.83
C SER A 312 0.21 10.57 -25.73
N GLU A 313 0.03 11.35 -24.68
CA GLU A 313 0.82 11.24 -23.45
C GLU A 313 0.19 10.18 -22.53
N LEU A 314 0.97 9.17 -22.15
CA LEU A 314 0.50 8.02 -21.39
C LEU A 314 1.29 7.84 -20.11
N LEU A 315 0.58 7.54 -19.03
CA LEU A 315 1.19 7.12 -17.77
C LEU A 315 1.59 5.65 -17.88
N ILE A 316 2.89 5.38 -17.92
CA ILE A 316 3.45 4.04 -17.85
C ILE A 316 3.79 3.73 -16.40
N THR A 317 3.33 2.57 -15.93
CA THR A 317 3.68 2.01 -14.62
C THR A 317 4.53 0.75 -14.79
N ASP A 318 4.87 0.06 -13.70
CA ASP A 318 5.48 -1.27 -13.72
C ASP A 318 4.56 -2.36 -14.29
N GLY A 319 3.26 -2.07 -14.42
CA GLY A 319 2.29 -2.89 -15.13
C GLY A 319 2.32 -2.73 -16.66
N ARG A 320 1.57 -3.61 -17.32
CA ARG A 320 1.32 -3.51 -18.77
C ARG A 320 0.36 -2.37 -19.06
N THR A 321 0.77 -1.45 -19.94
CA THR A 321 -0.05 -0.31 -20.37
C THR A 321 -0.53 -0.54 -21.80
N VAL A 322 -1.84 -0.58 -22.00
CA VAL A 322 -2.45 -0.71 -23.32
C VAL A 322 -2.51 0.65 -24.00
N PHE A 323 -2.06 0.72 -25.25
CA PHE A 323 -2.19 1.89 -26.10
C PHE A 323 -2.81 1.51 -27.44
N ALA A 324 -4.01 2.02 -27.68
CA ALA A 324 -4.77 1.84 -28.90
C ALA A 324 -5.15 3.24 -29.46
N PRO A 325 -4.37 3.81 -30.41
CA PRO A 325 -4.53 5.16 -30.95
C PRO A 325 -5.78 5.38 -31.84
N GLY A 326 -6.77 4.49 -31.77
CA GLY A 326 -7.92 4.47 -32.67
C GLY A 326 -7.77 3.53 -33.86
N THR A 327 -8.77 3.57 -34.74
CA THR A 327 -8.92 2.66 -35.89
C THR A 327 -9.11 3.44 -37.19
N CYS A 328 -8.69 2.84 -38.30
CA CYS A 328 -8.92 3.33 -39.66
C CYS A 328 -9.94 2.45 -40.39
N ASP A 329 -10.50 2.94 -41.50
CA ASP A 329 -11.42 2.15 -42.31
C ASP A 329 -10.69 0.99 -43.00
N ALA A 330 -11.41 -0.11 -43.26
CA ALA A 330 -10.83 -1.31 -43.87
C ALA A 330 -10.15 -1.05 -45.23
N ALA A 331 -10.64 -0.06 -45.99
CA ALA A 331 -10.07 0.35 -47.26
C ALA A 331 -8.69 1.02 -47.10
N ASP A 332 -8.53 1.88 -46.09
CA ASP A 332 -7.25 2.52 -45.79
C ASP A 332 -6.27 1.51 -45.21
N PHE A 333 -6.75 0.65 -44.31
CA PHE A 333 -5.97 -0.43 -43.73
C PHE A 333 -5.33 -1.33 -44.79
N ALA A 334 -6.01 -1.56 -45.92
CA ALA A 334 -5.50 -2.38 -47.02
C ALA A 334 -4.17 -1.85 -47.61
N GLN A 335 -3.88 -0.56 -47.47
CA GLN A 335 -2.66 0.08 -47.96
C GLN A 335 -1.52 0.09 -46.92
N ILE A 336 -1.83 -0.27 -45.67
CA ILE A 336 -0.90 -0.23 -44.55
C ILE A 336 -0.10 -1.53 -44.51
N LEU A 337 1.22 -1.41 -44.48
CA LEU A 337 2.16 -2.54 -44.36
C LEU A 337 2.40 -2.91 -42.89
N ALA A 338 2.52 -1.90 -42.02
CA ALA A 338 2.75 -2.06 -40.60
C ALA A 338 2.38 -0.81 -39.83
N PHE A 339 2.14 -0.94 -38.53
CA PHE A 339 2.10 0.17 -37.60
C PHE A 339 3.36 0.20 -36.76
N GLU A 340 3.96 1.37 -36.61
CA GLU A 340 5.13 1.59 -35.77
C GLU A 340 4.75 2.43 -34.57
N LEU A 341 5.06 1.91 -33.38
CA LEU A 341 5.01 2.66 -32.14
C LEU A 341 6.32 3.41 -31.97
N VAL A 342 6.25 4.73 -31.92
CA VAL A 342 7.41 5.64 -31.88
C VAL A 342 7.40 6.44 -30.59
N LEU A 343 8.58 6.54 -29.98
CA LEU A 343 8.88 7.39 -28.83
C LEU A 343 9.98 8.38 -29.25
N GLY A 344 9.61 9.64 -29.43
CA GLY A 344 10.49 10.66 -30.01
C GLY A 344 10.93 10.28 -31.43
N ARG A 345 12.22 9.94 -31.59
CA ARG A 345 12.82 9.50 -32.88
C ARG A 345 13.05 7.99 -32.95
N ARG A 346 12.74 7.24 -31.89
CA ARG A 346 13.02 5.80 -31.79
C ARG A 346 11.74 4.99 -32.01
N VAL A 347 11.81 3.99 -32.88
CA VAL A 347 10.77 2.96 -32.99
C VAL A 347 10.90 2.00 -31.81
N VAL A 348 9.85 1.90 -30.98
CA VAL A 348 9.78 1.04 -29.79
C VAL A 348 9.24 -0.34 -30.13
N GLY A 349 8.36 -0.43 -31.14
CA GLY A 349 7.87 -1.70 -31.65
C GLY A 349 7.11 -1.52 -32.96
N THR A 350 6.89 -2.63 -33.65
CA THR A 350 6.25 -2.67 -34.96
C THR A 350 5.21 -3.78 -34.95
N LEU A 351 3.99 -3.46 -35.39
CA LEU A 351 2.90 -4.42 -35.62
C LEU A 351 2.70 -4.56 -37.14
N PRO A 352 3.19 -5.65 -37.76
CA PRO A 352 3.03 -5.86 -39.19
C PRO A 352 1.60 -6.30 -39.54
N VAL A 353 1.02 -5.76 -40.61
CA VAL A 353 -0.33 -6.13 -41.10
C VAL A 353 -0.35 -7.55 -41.68
N SER A 354 0.73 -7.93 -42.35
CA SER A 354 0.96 -9.30 -42.80
C SER A 354 2.16 -9.88 -42.04
N PRO A 355 2.03 -11.05 -41.39
CA PRO A 355 3.14 -11.70 -40.68
C PRO A 355 4.29 -12.10 -41.63
N PHE A 356 4.04 -12.13 -42.95
CA PHE A 356 5.04 -12.40 -43.97
C PHE A 356 5.03 -11.28 -45.00
N ARG A 357 6.15 -10.55 -45.13
CA ARG A 357 6.50 -10.03 -46.45
C ARG A 357 6.86 -11.27 -47.26
N GLU A 358 6.09 -11.56 -48.30
CA GLU A 358 6.36 -12.63 -49.24
C GLU A 358 7.87 -12.64 -49.55
N ALA A 359 8.51 -13.80 -49.37
CA ALA A 359 9.85 -14.00 -49.90
C ALA A 359 9.75 -13.76 -51.42
N ARG A 360 10.30 -12.64 -51.89
CA ARG A 360 10.40 -12.38 -53.32
C ARG A 360 11.60 -13.13 -53.83
N PHE A 361 11.33 -14.22 -54.52
CA PHE A 361 12.31 -14.85 -55.40
C PHE A 361 12.48 -13.92 -56.59
N ASN A 362 13.71 -13.50 -56.85
CA ASN A 362 14.00 -12.84 -58.11
C ASN A 362 13.85 -13.86 -59.25
N SER A 363 13.90 -13.41 -60.51
CA SER A 363 13.83 -14.27 -61.69
C SER A 363 14.95 -15.33 -61.77
N GLU A 364 15.95 -15.27 -60.88
CA GLU A 364 17.08 -16.20 -60.77
C GLU A 364 16.94 -17.15 -59.57
N GLY A 365 15.82 -17.12 -58.83
CA GLY A 365 15.62 -17.96 -57.64
C GLY A 365 16.36 -17.46 -56.38
N GLY A 366 16.97 -16.29 -56.43
CA GLY A 366 17.62 -15.63 -55.30
C GLY A 366 16.62 -15.11 -54.27
N PHE A 367 16.89 -15.41 -53.00
CA PHE A 367 16.12 -14.92 -51.86
C PHE A 367 16.44 -13.45 -51.58
N THR A 368 15.44 -12.57 -51.69
CA THR A 368 15.59 -11.17 -51.25
C THR A 368 14.96 -11.02 -49.87
N ALA A 369 15.79 -10.96 -48.83
CA ALA A 369 15.31 -10.69 -47.47
C ALA A 369 14.55 -9.36 -47.45
N PRO A 370 13.41 -9.26 -46.72
CA PRO A 370 12.72 -7.99 -46.62
C PRO A 370 13.65 -6.94 -46.01
N PRO A 371 13.69 -5.70 -46.55
CA PRO A 371 14.47 -4.65 -45.93
C PRO A 371 13.94 -4.46 -44.50
N ASN A 372 14.82 -4.68 -43.53
CA ASN A 372 14.59 -4.62 -42.08
C ASN A 372 13.97 -5.86 -41.40
N PHE A 373 14.00 -7.05 -42.02
CA PHE A 373 13.65 -8.27 -41.29
C PHE A 373 14.69 -8.59 -40.21
N ARG A 374 14.40 -8.23 -38.96
CA ARG A 374 15.15 -8.69 -37.80
C ARG A 374 14.53 -9.98 -37.31
N TRP A 375 15.29 -11.06 -37.41
CA TRP A 375 14.97 -12.34 -36.77
C TRP A 375 14.72 -12.09 -35.28
N ASN A 376 13.49 -12.32 -34.81
CA ASN A 376 13.09 -12.15 -33.42
C ASN A 376 12.46 -13.45 -32.90
N ALA A 377 12.24 -13.53 -31.59
CA ALA A 377 11.68 -14.75 -30.97
C ALA A 377 10.31 -15.14 -31.56
N THR A 378 9.50 -14.16 -31.97
CA THR A 378 8.21 -14.39 -32.61
C THR A 378 8.37 -15.01 -34.00
N ALA A 379 9.33 -14.54 -34.79
CA ALA A 379 9.66 -15.09 -36.10
C ALA A 379 10.24 -16.51 -36.00
N GLN A 380 11.08 -16.77 -34.98
CA GLN A 380 11.58 -18.12 -34.69
C GLN A 380 10.43 -19.07 -34.34
N SER A 381 9.55 -18.69 -33.42
CA SER A 381 8.42 -19.52 -33.00
C SER A 381 7.46 -19.83 -34.16
N ALA A 382 7.24 -18.87 -35.06
CA ALA A 382 6.41 -19.05 -36.25
C ALA A 382 7.07 -19.93 -37.33
N LEU A 383 8.41 -19.87 -37.46
CA LEU A 383 9.17 -20.78 -38.31
C LEU A 383 9.07 -22.21 -37.77
N ASP A 384 9.31 -22.40 -36.48
CA ASP A 384 9.29 -23.71 -35.84
C ASP A 384 7.90 -24.36 -35.96
N GLU A 385 6.83 -23.59 -35.76
CA GLU A 385 5.45 -24.05 -35.98
C GLU A 385 5.20 -24.52 -37.43
N ARG A 386 5.73 -23.81 -38.42
CA ARG A 386 5.60 -24.20 -39.84
C ARG A 386 6.44 -25.40 -40.23
N LEU A 387 7.68 -25.49 -39.73
CA LEU A 387 8.55 -26.64 -39.96
C LEU A 387 7.93 -27.92 -39.40
N ASN A 388 7.35 -27.84 -38.20
CA ASN A 388 6.64 -28.97 -37.61
C ASN A 388 5.45 -29.40 -38.49
N ARG A 389 4.61 -28.45 -38.95
CA ARG A 389 3.51 -28.76 -39.88
C ARG A 389 3.94 -29.35 -41.23
N LEU A 390 5.15 -29.04 -41.69
CA LEU A 390 5.70 -29.58 -42.94
C LEU A 390 6.33 -30.96 -42.76
N LEU A 391 6.78 -31.30 -41.55
CA LEU A 391 7.33 -32.61 -41.21
C LEU A 391 6.24 -33.61 -40.79
N ASP A 392 5.08 -33.10 -40.34
CA ASP A 392 3.90 -33.90 -39.99
C ASP A 392 3.03 -34.26 -41.22
N ASN A 393 3.38 -33.78 -42.42
CA ASN A 393 2.82 -34.21 -43.71
C ASN A 393 3.90 -34.94 -44.51
#